data_AF-A0A5S3V4F1-F1
#
_entry.id   AF-A0A5S3V4F1-F1
#
_cell.length_a   1.000
_cell.length_b   1.000
_cell.length_c   1.000
_cell.angle_alpha   90.00
_cell.angle_beta   90.00
_cell.angle_gamma   90.00
#
_symmetry.space_group_name_H-M   'P 1'
#
loop_
_entity.id
_entity.type
_entity.pdbx_description
1 polymer ?
#
loop_
_entity_poly.entity_id
_entity_poly.type
_entity_poly.pdbx_seq_one_letter_code
_entity_poly.pdbx_strand_id
1 'polypeptide(L)'
;MEKLTSNELQFLVALLASEESAVNELKTEFDARGVKDMRVQAVLQGLISDGTVGLTKFQNEEYHDYSKRESLGLVENWASFVLSPLQLFLTDEGYKRWETDDWGMTTKRARSLMFSNPGNSIRI
;
A
#
# COMPACT_ATOMS: atom_id res chain seq x y z
N MET A 1 21.43 3.34 5.19
CA MET A 1 20.10 3.29 4.56
C MET A 1 19.21 4.26 5.32
N GLU A 2 18.71 5.29 4.65
CA GLU A 2 17.84 6.29 5.26
C GLU A 2 16.51 5.64 5.66
N LYS A 3 16.04 5.86 6.89
CA LYS A 3 14.79 5.25 7.36
C LYS A 3 13.61 6.02 6.77
N LEU A 4 12.64 5.29 6.19
CA LEU A 4 11.39 5.89 5.72
C LEU A 4 10.60 6.47 6.91
N THR A 5 10.20 7.73 6.73
CA THR A 5 9.24 8.45 7.57
C THR A 5 7.84 7.85 7.43
N SER A 6 6.93 8.17 8.35
CA SER A 6 5.55 7.69 8.29
C SER A 6 4.82 8.15 7.03
N ASN A 7 5.09 9.38 6.58
CA ASN A 7 4.50 9.95 5.37
C ASN A 7 4.96 9.21 4.11
N GLU A 8 6.24 8.86 4.03
CA GLU A 8 6.78 8.05 2.92
C GLU A 8 6.19 6.65 2.89
N LEU A 9 5.92 6.05 4.05
CA LEU A 9 5.22 4.76 4.10
C LEU A 9 3.77 4.90 3.61
N GLN A 10 3.05 5.95 4.05
CA GLN A 10 1.68 6.20 3.61
C GLN A 10 1.62 6.39 2.09
N PHE A 11 2.51 7.22 1.54
CA PHE A 11 2.63 7.45 0.11
C PHE A 11 2.90 6.16 -0.66
N LEU A 12 3.82 5.32 -0.20
CA LEU A 12 4.15 4.06 -0.88
C LEU A 12 2.98 3.06 -0.85
N VAL A 13 2.24 2.98 0.27
CA VAL A 13 1.02 2.15 0.32
C VAL A 13 -0.05 2.69 -0.63
N ALA A 14 -0.25 4.01 -0.66
CA ALA A 14 -1.20 4.63 -1.57
C ALA A 14 -0.79 4.51 -3.04
N LEU A 15 0.52 4.54 -3.34
CA LEU A 15 1.06 4.29 -4.67
C LEU A 15 0.71 2.87 -5.14
N LEU A 16 1.00 1.85 -4.33
CA LEU A 16 0.63 0.46 -4.63
C LEU A 16 -0.89 0.31 -4.81
N ALA A 17 -1.69 1.00 -3.99
CA ALA A 17 -3.13 1.03 -4.15
C ALA A 17 -3.58 1.73 -5.46
N SER A 18 -2.87 2.77 -5.90
CA SER A 18 -3.17 3.45 -7.17
C SER A 18 -2.86 2.59 -8.40
N GLU A 19 -1.95 1.64 -8.24
CA GLU A 19 -1.54 0.65 -9.25
C GLU A 19 -2.37 -0.64 -9.17
N GLU A 20 -3.36 -0.70 -8.28
CA GLU A 20 -4.18 -1.89 -8.00
C GLU A 20 -3.34 -3.15 -7.66
N SER A 21 -2.19 -2.94 -7.01
CA SER A 21 -1.21 -3.98 -6.69
C SER A 21 -1.78 -5.08 -5.80
N ALA A 22 -1.27 -6.29 -6.01
CA ALA A 22 -1.56 -7.41 -5.11
C ALA A 22 -0.99 -7.15 -3.71
N VAL A 23 -1.69 -7.62 -2.67
CA VAL A 23 -1.30 -7.34 -1.27
C VAL A 23 0.05 -7.94 -0.87
N ASN A 24 0.54 -8.95 -1.58
CA ASN A 24 1.88 -9.52 -1.39
C ASN A 24 3.01 -8.54 -1.83
N GLU A 25 2.71 -7.57 -2.70
CA GLU A 25 3.67 -6.55 -3.11
C GLU A 25 4.03 -5.62 -1.96
N LEU A 26 3.10 -5.36 -1.02
CA LEU A 26 3.42 -4.65 0.22
C LEU A 26 4.60 -5.32 0.93
N LYS A 27 4.53 -6.64 1.10
CA LYS A 27 5.60 -7.38 1.79
C LYS A 27 6.92 -7.26 1.03
N THR A 28 6.91 -7.52 -0.27
CA THR A 28 8.11 -7.46 -1.11
C THR A 28 8.76 -6.08 -1.08
N GLU A 29 7.98 -5.01 -1.29
CA GLU A 29 8.45 -3.63 -1.36
C GLU A 29 9.05 -3.17 -0.02
N PHE A 30 8.35 -3.44 1.08
CA PHE A 30 8.75 -2.96 2.39
C PHE A 30 9.85 -3.81 3.04
N ASP A 31 9.91 -5.12 2.78
CA ASP A 31 11.03 -5.99 3.20
C ASP A 31 12.33 -5.56 2.52
N ALA A 32 12.29 -5.26 1.21
CA ALA A 32 13.45 -4.77 0.46
C ALA A 32 13.99 -3.43 0.99
N ARG A 33 13.13 -2.63 1.63
CA ARG A 33 13.49 -1.37 2.28
C ARG A 33 13.82 -1.52 3.77
N GLY A 34 13.80 -2.73 4.30
CA GLY A 34 14.08 -3.03 5.72
C GLY A 34 13.03 -2.46 6.68
N VAL A 35 11.79 -2.30 6.22
CA VAL A 35 10.67 -1.84 7.05
C VAL A 35 10.00 -3.05 7.69
N LYS A 36 9.75 -2.99 9.00
CA LYS A 36 9.11 -4.08 9.73
C LYS A 36 7.64 -4.22 9.35
N ASP A 37 7.18 -5.45 9.16
CA ASP A 37 5.78 -5.84 8.90
C ASP A 37 4.78 -5.05 9.78
N MET A 38 4.99 -5.01 11.10
CA MET A 38 4.11 -4.31 12.05
C MET A 38 3.91 -2.82 11.71
N ARG A 39 4.93 -2.14 11.16
CA ARG A 39 4.81 -0.73 10.74
C ARG A 39 3.98 -0.60 9.47
N VAL A 40 4.17 -1.51 8.51
CA VAL A 40 3.41 -1.53 7.25
C VAL A 40 1.94 -1.82 7.54
N GLN A 41 1.68 -2.83 8.37
CA GLN A 41 0.35 -3.19 8.82
C GLN A 41 -0.38 -2.01 9.47
N ALA A 42 0.27 -1.31 10.40
CA ALA A 42 -0.31 -0.14 11.07
C ALA A 42 -0.63 1.01 10.08
N VAL A 43 0.25 1.25 9.10
CA VAL A 43 0.02 2.26 8.06
C VAL A 43 -1.17 1.88 7.18
N LEU A 44 -1.22 0.62 6.71
CA LEU A 44 -2.33 0.13 5.89
C LEU A 44 -3.66 0.21 6.65
N GLN A 45 -3.70 -0.22 7.92
CA GLN A 45 -4.90 -0.10 8.75
C GLN A 45 -5.35 1.37 8.90
N GLY A 46 -4.41 2.30 9.04
CA GLY A 46 -4.70 3.73 9.07
C GLY A 46 -5.38 4.22 7.79
N LEU A 47 -4.81 3.87 6.64
CA LEU A 47 -5.34 4.25 5.32
C LEU A 47 -6.65 3.55 4.95
N ILE A 48 -6.91 2.35 5.46
CA ILE A 48 -8.23 1.70 5.34
C ILE A 48 -9.24 2.41 6.25
N SER A 49 -8.83 2.74 7.48
CA SER A 49 -9.69 3.38 8.47
C SER A 49 -10.14 4.77 8.05
N ASP A 50 -9.23 5.58 7.48
CA ASP A 50 -9.56 6.90 6.94
C ASP A 50 -10.30 6.83 5.58
N GLY A 51 -10.32 5.65 4.95
CA GLY A 51 -11.01 5.40 3.70
C GLY A 51 -10.17 5.67 2.47
N THR A 52 -8.89 5.99 2.57
CA THR A 52 -7.98 6.20 1.42
C THR A 52 -7.79 4.92 0.60
N VAL A 53 -7.64 3.77 1.26
CA VAL A 53 -7.33 2.49 0.62
C VAL A 53 -8.45 1.48 0.86
N GLY A 54 -8.86 0.80 -0.21
CA GLY A 54 -9.76 -0.35 -0.17
C GLY A 54 -9.04 -1.67 -0.44
N LEU A 55 -9.75 -2.77 -0.16
CA LEU A 55 -9.32 -4.12 -0.56
C LEU A 55 -10.37 -4.71 -1.49
N THR A 56 -9.92 -5.34 -2.56
CA THR A 56 -10.79 -6.03 -3.51
C THR A 56 -10.25 -7.41 -3.81
N LYS A 57 -11.12 -8.25 -4.38
CA LYS A 57 -10.76 -9.56 -4.91
C LYS A 57 -11.44 -9.75 -6.26
N PHE A 58 -10.65 -10.11 -7.25
CA PHE A 58 -11.18 -10.57 -8.52
C PHE A 58 -11.60 -12.04 -8.43
N GLN A 59 -12.88 -12.33 -8.65
CA GLN A 59 -13.44 -13.68 -8.64
C GLN A 59 -14.59 -13.77 -9.63
N ASN A 60 -14.66 -14.85 -10.41
CA ASN A 60 -15.73 -15.10 -11.39
C ASN A 60 -15.95 -13.94 -12.37
N GLU A 61 -14.88 -13.33 -12.87
CA GLU A 61 -14.93 -12.18 -13.80
C GLU A 61 -15.45 -10.87 -13.18
N GLU A 62 -15.62 -10.83 -11.86
CA GLU A 62 -16.10 -9.64 -11.13
C GLU A 62 -15.13 -9.23 -10.02
N TYR A 63 -15.11 -7.93 -9.71
CA TYR A 63 -14.43 -7.39 -8.54
C TYR A 63 -15.39 -7.34 -7.36
N HIS A 64 -14.94 -7.88 -6.23
CA HIS A 64 -15.67 -7.83 -4.97
C HIS A 64 -14.91 -7.02 -3.94
N ASP A 65 -15.39 -5.81 -3.69
CA ASP A 65 -14.81 -4.89 -2.72
C ASP A 65 -15.24 -5.27 -1.31
N TYR A 66 -14.27 -5.35 -0.41
CA TYR A 66 -14.52 -5.58 1.00
C TYR A 66 -14.91 -4.28 1.68
N SER A 67 -15.89 -4.35 2.59
CA SER A 67 -16.20 -3.20 3.44
C SER A 67 -15.01 -2.85 4.33
N LYS A 68 -14.90 -1.57 4.74
CA LYS A 68 -13.87 -1.09 5.68
C LYS A 68 -13.66 -2.02 6.88
N ARG A 69 -14.75 -2.51 7.48
CA ARG A 69 -14.70 -3.40 8.64
C ARG A 69 -14.10 -4.76 8.29
N GLU A 70 -14.49 -5.34 7.17
CA GLU A 70 -13.94 -6.62 6.69
C GLU A 70 -12.46 -6.46 6.33
N SER A 71 -12.10 -5.37 5.65
CA SER A 71 -10.72 -5.09 5.29
C SER A 71 -9.82 -4.97 6.53
N LEU A 72 -10.26 -4.26 7.57
CA LEU A 72 -9.52 -4.17 8.83
C LEU A 72 -9.34 -5.54 9.48
N GLY A 73 -10.40 -6.37 9.51
CA GLY A 73 -10.33 -7.72 10.06
C GLY A 73 -9.39 -8.66 9.27
N LEU A 74 -9.32 -8.52 7.94
CA LEU A 74 -8.37 -9.26 7.11
C LEU A 74 -6.93 -8.88 7.45
N VAL A 75 -6.65 -7.58 7.60
CA VAL A 75 -5.30 -7.06 7.85
C VAL A 75 -4.79 -7.39 9.25
N GLU A 76 -5.65 -7.66 10.24
CA GLU A 76 -5.24 -8.08 11.59
C GLU A 76 -4.34 -9.32 11.59
N ASN A 77 -4.63 -10.30 10.73
CA ASN A 77 -3.78 -11.48 10.54
C ASN A 77 -2.80 -11.27 9.38
N TRP A 78 -1.79 -10.43 9.61
CA TRP A 78 -0.82 -10.00 8.59
C TRP A 78 -0.21 -11.16 7.79
N ALA A 79 0.20 -12.24 8.47
CA ALA A 79 0.86 -13.38 7.83
C ALA A 79 -0.04 -14.09 6.82
N SER A 80 -1.34 -14.21 7.12
CA SER A 80 -2.31 -14.76 6.17
C SER A 80 -2.69 -13.73 5.10
N PHE A 81 -2.79 -12.45 5.48
CA PHE A 81 -3.19 -11.36 4.61
C PHE A 81 -2.23 -11.20 3.42
N VAL A 82 -0.92 -11.11 3.66
CA VAL A 82 0.09 -10.90 2.60
C VAL A 82 0.26 -12.09 1.65
N LEU A 83 -0.36 -13.24 1.94
CA LEU A 83 -0.40 -14.42 1.07
C LEU A 83 -1.75 -14.58 0.35
N SER A 84 -2.72 -13.71 0.64
CA SER A 84 -4.06 -13.79 0.07
C SER A 84 -4.09 -13.26 -1.37
N PRO A 85 -5.05 -13.72 -2.20
CA PRO A 85 -5.21 -13.24 -3.57
C PRO A 85 -5.98 -11.90 -3.62
N LEU A 86 -5.74 -11.02 -2.63
CA LEU A 86 -6.38 -9.72 -2.54
C LEU A 86 -5.55 -8.66 -3.27
N GLN A 87 -6.22 -7.60 -3.68
CA GLN A 87 -5.60 -6.42 -4.26
C GLN A 87 -5.94 -5.19 -3.43
N LEU A 88 -5.01 -4.24 -3.40
CA LEU A 88 -5.26 -2.89 -2.93
C LEU A 88 -5.96 -2.10 -4.03
N PHE A 89 -6.75 -1.10 -3.67
CA PHE A 89 -7.17 -0.06 -4.62
C PHE A 89 -7.33 1.28 -3.90
N LEU A 90 -7.22 2.40 -4.63
CA LEU A 90 -7.63 3.70 -4.11
C LEU A 90 -9.15 3.83 -4.21
N THR A 91 -9.79 4.18 -3.09
CA THR A 91 -11.22 4.54 -3.11
C THR A 91 -11.42 5.90 -3.78
N ASP A 92 -12.67 6.33 -3.94
CA ASP A 92 -12.98 7.69 -4.38
C ASP A 92 -12.35 8.76 -3.47
N GLU A 93 -12.36 8.56 -2.15
CA GLU A 93 -11.67 9.40 -1.18
C GLU A 93 -10.15 9.32 -1.34
N GLY A 94 -9.64 8.13 -1.63
CA GLY A 94 -8.24 7.87 -1.93
C GLY A 94 -7.74 8.65 -3.14
N TYR A 95 -8.48 8.65 -4.24
CA TYR A 95 -8.16 9.43 -5.43
C TYR A 95 -8.19 10.93 -5.17
N LYS A 96 -9.23 11.43 -4.47
CA LYS A 96 -9.29 12.85 -4.08
C LYS A 96 -8.06 13.26 -3.27
N ARG A 97 -7.66 12.43 -2.29
CA ARG A 97 -6.46 12.67 -1.49
C ARG A 97 -5.20 12.59 -2.33
N TRP A 98 -5.08 11.59 -3.20
CA TRP A 98 -3.94 11.40 -4.09
C TRP A 98 -3.65 12.64 -4.96
N GLU A 99 -4.71 13.29 -5.45
CA GLU A 99 -4.59 14.49 -6.28
C GLU A 99 -4.32 15.79 -5.50
N THR A 100 -4.68 15.84 -4.22
CA THR A 100 -4.71 17.10 -3.45
C THR A 100 -3.71 17.16 -2.28
N ASP A 101 -3.30 16.02 -1.75
CA ASP A 101 -2.36 15.89 -0.64
C ASP A 101 -0.91 15.99 -1.14
N ASP A 102 -0.06 16.71 -0.42
CA ASP A 102 1.38 16.76 -0.69
C ASP A 102 2.13 15.57 -0.04
N TRP A 103 1.41 14.73 0.70
CA TRP A 103 1.90 13.61 1.49
C TRP A 103 3.05 14.02 2.41
N GLY A 104 3.14 15.31 2.78
CA GLY A 104 4.23 15.92 3.53
C GLY A 104 5.63 15.62 2.97
N MET A 105 5.77 15.50 1.65
CA MET A 105 7.08 15.26 1.01
C MET A 105 7.27 16.08 -0.28
N THR A 106 8.52 16.30 -0.63
CA THR A 106 8.83 17.00 -1.90
C THR A 106 8.54 16.09 -3.10
N THR A 107 8.13 16.68 -4.23
CA THR A 107 7.96 15.96 -5.50
C THR A 107 9.22 15.19 -5.92
N LYS A 108 10.40 15.74 -5.63
CA LYS A 108 11.69 15.08 -5.89
C LYS A 108 11.81 13.78 -5.08
N ARG A 109 11.39 13.80 -3.80
CA ARG A 109 11.43 12.62 -2.95
C ARG A 109 10.37 11.58 -3.36
N ALA A 110 9.14 12.01 -3.66
CA ALA A 110 8.10 11.13 -4.17
C ALA A 110 8.56 10.39 -5.44
N ARG A 111 9.11 11.11 -6.43
CA ARG A 111 9.70 10.51 -7.63
C ARG A 111 10.84 9.54 -7.30
N SER A 112 11.73 9.91 -6.39
CA SER A 112 12.80 9.01 -5.96
C SER A 112 12.23 7.71 -5.40
N LEU A 113 11.16 7.75 -4.62
CA LEU A 113 10.55 6.55 -4.04
C LEU A 113 9.88 5.67 -5.10
N MET A 114 9.13 6.26 -6.04
CA MET A 114 8.46 5.55 -7.14
C MET A 114 9.44 4.78 -8.03
N PHE A 115 10.58 5.40 -8.38
CA PHE A 115 11.52 4.81 -9.35
C PHE A 115 12.72 4.10 -8.72
N SER A 116 12.98 4.32 -7.43
CA SER A 116 13.99 3.55 -6.71
C SER A 116 13.30 2.32 -6.13
N ASN A 117 13.02 1.33 -6.97
CA ASN A 117 12.50 0.04 -6.52
C ASN A 117 13.69 -0.89 -6.19
N PRO A 118 14.03 -1.08 -4.90
CA PRO A 118 15.15 -1.94 -4.52
C PRO A 118 14.90 -3.43 -4.84
N GLY A 119 13.64 -3.83 -5.10
CA GLY A 119 13.29 -5.18 -5.54
C GLY A 119 13.57 -5.45 -7.02
N ASN A 120 13.78 -4.40 -7.83
CA ASN A 120 13.96 -4.50 -9.29
C ASN A 120 15.38 -4.18 -9.75
N SER A 121 16.39 -4.36 -8.87
CA SER A 121 17.78 -4.35 -9.29
C SER A 121 18.06 -5.58 -10.17
N ILE A 122 17.76 -5.46 -11.46
CA ILE A 122 18.35 -6.29 -12.50
C ILE A 122 19.86 -6.17 -12.29
N ARG A 123 20.49 -7.25 -11.81
CA ARG A 123 21.93 -7.43 -11.95
C ARG A 123 22.20 -7.48 -13.45
N ILE A 124 22.76 -6.40 -13.99
CA ILE A 124 23.45 -6.44 -15.28
C ILE A 124 24.70 -7.32 -15.11
#